data_AF-A0A258HBN5-F1
#
_entry.id   AF-A0A258HBN5-F1
#
_cell.length_a   1.000
_cell.length_b   1.000
_cell.length_c   1.000
_cell.angle_alpha   90.00
_cell.angle_beta   90.00
_cell.angle_gamma   90.00
#
_symmetry.space_group_name_H-M   'P 1'
#
loop_
_entity.id
_entity.type
_entity.pdbx_description
1 polymer ?
#
loop_
_entity_poly.entity_id
_entity_poly.type
_entity_poly.pdbx_seq_one_letter_code
_entity_poly.pdbx_strand_id
1 'polypeptide(L)'
;MHIRIANRSTHGFTIVELLVVIIVIGILAAITIVSYNGIQQRAYNTKTIALVNQWTKTIRLYQVSSGSLPEDWTCLGVSASEFEAIPSEQIGVGQCERNIIVINPSPDWTSELKTVPTVGSEQPTSMLLAQEATPSPGLLPMQRAGTNGYIRGIVYAVIFDPAQAPNSQPGAYIFYALKNQDCPPTKDYRIIDNLSVCAEKLTTDNYAQEIFQP
;
A
#
# COMPACT_ATOMS: atom_id res chain seq x y z
N MET A 1 81.60 5.20 14.03
CA MET A 1 80.35 5.77 13.48
C MET A 1 79.20 5.22 14.33
N HIS A 2 78.66 6.04 15.24
CA HIS A 2 77.61 5.61 16.18
C HIS A 2 76.23 5.85 15.56
N ILE A 3 75.49 4.77 15.26
CA ILE A 3 74.08 4.85 14.87
C ILE A 3 73.24 4.95 16.14
N ARG A 4 72.58 6.09 16.35
CA ARG A 4 71.59 6.28 17.41
C ARG A 4 70.21 5.91 16.88
N ILE A 5 69.63 4.81 17.37
CA ILE A 5 68.25 4.42 17.09
C ILE A 5 67.34 5.27 17.98
N ALA A 6 66.52 6.12 17.38
CA ALA A 6 65.50 6.89 18.09
C ALA A 6 64.35 5.96 18.49
N ASN A 7 64.16 5.78 19.80
CA ASN A 7 63.07 4.99 20.37
C ASN A 7 61.73 5.72 20.12
N ARG A 8 60.93 5.25 19.15
CA ARG A 8 59.56 5.76 18.97
C ARG A 8 58.68 5.11 20.03
N SER A 9 58.18 5.88 20.99
CA SER A 9 57.20 5.42 21.96
C SER A 9 55.90 5.03 21.25
N THR A 10 55.70 3.74 21.04
CA THR A 10 54.40 3.17 20.65
C THR A 10 53.46 3.29 21.85
N HIS A 11 52.60 4.29 21.83
CA HIS A 11 51.51 4.40 22.79
C HIS A 11 50.45 3.35 22.42
N GLY A 12 50.31 2.31 23.24
CA GLY A 12 49.29 1.29 23.05
C GLY A 12 47.91 1.82 23.41
N PHE A 13 46.90 1.52 22.60
CA PHE A 13 45.50 1.75 22.92
C PHE A 13 45.16 0.98 24.20
N THR A 14 44.54 1.63 25.18
CA THR A 14 44.10 0.98 26.41
C THR A 14 42.87 0.12 26.13
N ILE A 15 42.75 -1.00 26.86
CA ILE A 15 41.54 -1.84 26.81
C ILE A 15 40.29 -1.02 27.14
N VAL A 16 40.44 -0.01 28.01
CA VAL A 16 39.35 0.90 28.42
C VAL A 16 38.86 1.75 27.24
N GLU A 17 39.77 2.31 26.44
CA GLU A 17 39.40 3.10 25.25
C GLU A 17 38.61 2.24 24.25
N LEU A 18 39.03 0.99 24.01
CA LEU A 18 38.32 0.10 23.09
C LEU A 18 36.97 -0.35 23.68
N LEU A 19 36.91 -0.61 24.99
CA LEU A 19 35.69 -1.01 25.69
C LEU A 19 34.61 0.09 25.66
N VAL A 20 34.98 1.35 25.88
CA VAL A 20 34.02 2.46 25.81
C VAL A 20 33.48 2.61 24.38
N VAL A 21 34.32 2.44 23.36
CA VAL A 21 33.89 2.56 21.95
C VAL A 21 32.85 1.51 21.59
N ILE A 22 33.05 0.24 21.96
CA ILE A 22 32.06 -0.81 21.65
C ILE A 22 30.75 -0.61 22.42
N ILE A 23 30.80 -0.11 23.65
CA ILE A 23 29.59 0.21 24.44
C ILE A 23 28.82 1.35 23.78
N VAL A 24 29.52 2.43 23.39
CA VAL A 24 28.91 3.57 22.71
C VAL A 24 28.27 3.15 21.39
N ILE A 25 28.96 2.36 20.58
CA ILE A 25 28.40 1.81 19.33
C ILE A 25 27.18 0.92 19.62
N GLY A 26 27.22 0.10 20.67
CA GLY A 26 26.09 -0.74 21.07
C GLY A 26 24.84 0.06 21.45
N ILE A 27 25.00 1.13 22.23
CA ILE A 27 23.90 2.03 22.62
C ILE A 27 23.34 2.76 21.39
N LEU A 28 24.22 3.32 20.55
CA LEU A 28 23.80 4.03 19.33
C LEU A 28 23.07 3.09 18.37
N ALA A 29 23.59 1.87 18.16
CA ALA A 29 22.95 0.86 17.31
C ALA A 29 21.54 0.50 17.81
N ALA A 30 21.38 0.26 19.11
CA ALA A 30 20.09 -0.06 19.70
C ALA A 30 19.03 1.04 19.47
N ILE A 31 19.41 2.31 19.67
CA ILE A 31 18.53 3.47 19.43
C ILE A 31 18.16 3.56 17.94
N THR A 32 19.14 3.40 17.04
CA THR A 32 18.91 3.52 15.60
C THR A 32 17.95 2.47 15.05
N ILE A 33 18.02 1.22 15.52
CA ILE A 33 17.16 0.13 15.05
C ILE A 33 15.68 0.41 15.33
N VAL A 34 15.36 0.87 16.55
CA VAL A 34 13.96 1.16 16.93
C VAL A 34 13.40 2.33 16.12
N SER A 35 14.21 3.37 15.90
CA SER A 35 13.81 4.55 15.11
C SER A 35 13.62 4.21 13.62
N TYR A 36 14.47 3.35 13.05
CA TYR A 36 14.47 3.03 11.63
C TYR A 36 13.18 2.34 11.15
N ASN A 37 12.60 1.45 11.96
CA ASN A 37 11.34 0.77 11.64
C ASN A 37 10.16 1.76 11.49
N GLY A 38 10.11 2.79 12.33
CA GLY A 38 9.08 3.84 12.23
C GLY A 38 9.23 4.70 10.98
N ILE A 39 10.47 5.02 10.58
CA ILE A 39 10.77 5.84 9.40
C ILE A 39 10.39 5.10 8.11
N GLN A 40 10.74 3.82 7.98
CA GLN A 40 10.36 3.04 6.80
C GLN A 40 8.84 2.98 6.64
N GLN A 41 8.09 2.74 7.73
CA GLN A 41 6.63 2.70 7.66
C GLN A 41 6.03 4.03 7.17
N ARG A 42 6.54 5.17 7.66
CA ARG A 42 6.08 6.49 7.20
C ARG A 42 6.42 6.74 5.73
N ALA A 43 7.59 6.27 5.27
CA ALA A 43 7.96 6.35 3.86
C ALA A 43 7.00 5.52 2.98
N TYR A 44 6.63 4.31 3.41
CA TYR A 44 5.64 3.50 2.72
C TYR A 44 4.26 4.16 2.69
N ASN A 45 3.77 4.68 3.83
CA ASN A 45 2.49 5.39 3.88
C ASN A 45 2.48 6.61 2.94
N THR A 46 3.58 7.38 2.91
CA THR A 46 3.74 8.53 2.01
C THR A 46 3.72 8.10 0.55
N LYS A 47 4.42 6.99 0.22
CA LYS A 47 4.40 6.40 -1.12
C LYS A 47 2.98 5.95 -1.51
N THR A 48 2.27 5.26 -0.63
CA THR A 48 0.88 4.84 -0.87
C THR A 48 -0.02 6.02 -1.19
N ILE A 49 0.02 7.09 -0.39
CA ILE A 49 -0.79 8.30 -0.62
C ILE A 49 -0.44 8.96 -1.96
N ALA A 50 0.86 9.06 -2.29
CA ALA A 50 1.29 9.61 -3.57
C ALA A 50 0.76 8.79 -4.76
N LEU A 51 0.81 7.46 -4.65
CA LEU A 51 0.29 6.55 -5.67
C LEU A 51 -1.23 6.67 -5.81
N VAL A 52 -1.97 6.69 -4.70
CA VAL A 52 -3.43 6.89 -4.71
C VAL A 52 -3.79 8.15 -5.47
N ASN A 53 -3.13 9.28 -5.17
CA ASN A 53 -3.39 10.54 -5.88
C ASN A 53 -3.11 10.46 -7.38
N GLN A 54 -2.10 9.69 -7.79
CA GLN A 54 -1.78 9.50 -9.20
C GLN A 54 -2.81 8.60 -9.90
N TRP A 55 -3.24 7.52 -9.23
CA TRP A 55 -4.28 6.64 -9.71
C TRP A 55 -5.63 7.34 -9.81
N THR A 56 -6.01 8.15 -8.80
CA THR A 56 -7.20 9.02 -8.85
C THR A 56 -7.19 9.87 -10.11
N LYS A 57 -6.09 10.56 -10.41
CA LYS A 57 -5.98 11.39 -11.63
C LYS A 57 -6.14 10.55 -12.91
N THR A 58 -5.52 9.38 -12.95
CA THR A 58 -5.56 8.49 -14.12
C THR A 58 -6.97 7.98 -14.37
N ILE A 59 -7.68 7.57 -13.32
CA ILE A 59 -9.08 7.15 -13.40
C ILE A 59 -9.99 8.29 -13.87
N ARG A 60 -9.73 9.52 -13.43
CA ARG A 60 -10.45 10.70 -13.91
C ARG A 60 -10.18 11.01 -15.37
N LEU A 61 -8.93 10.91 -15.82
CA LEU A 61 -8.57 11.09 -17.23
C LEU A 61 -9.26 10.03 -18.09
N TYR A 62 -9.28 8.78 -17.61
CA TYR A 62 -10.05 7.72 -18.24
C TYR A 62 -11.52 8.09 -18.36
N GLN A 63 -12.18 8.46 -17.25
CA GLN A 63 -13.60 8.89 -17.23
C GLN A 63 -13.90 9.98 -18.27
N VAL A 64 -13.00 10.95 -18.43
CA VAL A 64 -13.14 12.03 -19.43
C VAL A 64 -13.03 11.49 -20.86
N SER A 65 -12.14 10.52 -21.10
CA SER A 65 -11.90 9.95 -22.43
C SER A 65 -12.91 8.88 -22.85
N SER A 66 -13.36 8.03 -21.91
CA SER A 66 -14.30 6.93 -22.15
C SER A 66 -15.74 7.40 -22.03
N GLY A 67 -16.02 8.42 -21.21
CA GLY A 67 -17.36 8.92 -20.85
C GLY A 67 -17.93 8.28 -19.59
N SER A 68 -17.31 7.22 -19.06
CA SER A 68 -17.75 6.54 -17.83
C SER A 68 -16.60 5.90 -17.06
N LEU A 69 -16.82 5.70 -15.75
CA LEU A 69 -15.93 4.92 -14.91
C LEU A 69 -16.10 3.42 -15.17
N PRO A 70 -15.05 2.61 -14.99
CA PRO A 70 -15.18 1.17 -15.10
C PRO A 70 -16.12 0.60 -14.04
N GLU A 71 -16.94 -0.37 -14.42
CA GLU A 71 -17.95 -0.98 -13.55
C GLU A 71 -17.42 -2.19 -12.77
N ASP A 72 -16.10 -2.40 -12.77
CA ASP A 72 -15.48 -3.59 -12.21
C ASP A 72 -14.87 -3.35 -10.82
N TRP A 73 -14.30 -4.44 -10.33
CA TRP A 73 -13.38 -4.44 -9.23
C TRP A 73 -12.01 -4.80 -9.80
N THR A 74 -10.96 -4.03 -9.51
CA THR A 74 -9.59 -4.42 -9.88
C THR A 74 -8.50 -3.98 -8.90
N CYS A 75 -7.38 -4.71 -8.92
CA CYS A 75 -6.13 -4.26 -8.33
C CYS A 75 -5.54 -3.23 -9.28
N LEU A 76 -5.38 -1.98 -8.83
CA LEU A 76 -4.70 -0.99 -9.64
C LEU A 76 -3.24 -1.43 -9.81
N GLY A 77 -2.72 -1.36 -11.02
CA GLY A 77 -1.40 -1.87 -11.37
C GLY A 77 -1.26 -2.03 -12.87
N VAL A 78 -0.04 -2.24 -13.36
CA VAL A 78 0.22 -2.31 -14.81
C VAL A 78 0.22 -3.75 -15.34
N SER A 79 0.26 -4.75 -14.45
CA SER A 79 0.15 -6.17 -14.81
C SER A 79 -0.14 -7.04 -13.57
N ALA A 80 -0.64 -8.26 -13.80
CA ALA A 80 -0.79 -9.25 -12.74
C ALA A 80 0.54 -9.65 -12.09
N SER A 81 1.66 -9.54 -12.82
CA SER A 81 3.00 -9.86 -12.30
C SER A 81 3.50 -8.88 -11.24
N GLU A 82 2.92 -7.68 -11.13
CA GLU A 82 3.21 -6.78 -10.00
C GLU A 82 2.70 -7.35 -8.67
N PHE A 83 1.71 -8.24 -8.73
CA PHE A 83 1.11 -8.95 -7.62
C PHE A 83 1.51 -10.42 -7.67
N GLU A 84 2.80 -10.69 -7.53
CA GLU A 84 3.33 -12.06 -7.48
C GLU A 84 2.63 -12.92 -6.43
N ALA A 85 2.46 -14.20 -6.73
CA ALA A 85 1.89 -15.17 -5.80
C ALA A 85 2.73 -15.28 -4.52
N ILE A 86 2.06 -15.53 -3.40
CA ILE A 86 2.70 -15.82 -2.11
C ILE A 86 2.22 -17.21 -1.67
N PRO A 87 2.92 -18.28 -2.06
CA PRO A 87 2.46 -19.66 -1.82
C PRO A 87 2.29 -20.00 -0.35
N SER A 88 3.15 -19.45 0.53
CA SER A 88 3.08 -19.67 1.98
C SER A 88 1.78 -19.17 2.61
N GLU A 89 1.05 -18.31 1.90
CA GLU A 89 -0.16 -17.65 2.38
C GLU A 89 -1.40 -18.04 1.54
N GLN A 90 -1.23 -18.98 0.61
CA GLN A 90 -2.27 -19.37 -0.36
C GLN A 90 -2.82 -18.17 -1.14
N ILE A 91 -1.92 -17.25 -1.53
CA ILE A 91 -2.24 -16.06 -2.31
C ILE A 91 -1.77 -16.27 -3.75
N GLY A 92 -2.69 -16.21 -4.70
CA GLY A 92 -2.42 -16.35 -6.13
C GLY A 92 -1.87 -15.07 -6.77
N VAL A 93 -1.42 -15.18 -8.02
CA VAL A 93 -0.99 -14.03 -8.82
C VAL A 93 -2.18 -13.08 -9.02
N GLY A 94 -1.96 -11.77 -8.94
CA GLY A 94 -3.02 -10.79 -9.16
C GLY A 94 -3.96 -10.59 -7.98
N GLN A 95 -3.66 -11.13 -6.79
CA GLN A 95 -4.46 -10.90 -5.58
C GLN A 95 -3.82 -9.79 -4.73
N CYS A 96 -4.54 -8.68 -4.54
CA CYS A 96 -4.04 -7.51 -3.82
C CYS A 96 -4.81 -7.23 -2.52
N GLU A 97 -5.86 -7.97 -2.23
CA GLU A 97 -6.63 -7.87 -0.99
C GLU A 97 -7.24 -9.22 -0.60
N ARG A 98 -7.54 -9.38 0.68
CA ARG A 98 -8.39 -10.44 1.23
C ARG A 98 -8.93 -9.98 2.55
N ASN A 99 -10.23 -10.13 2.73
CA ASN A 99 -10.88 -9.99 4.01
C ASN A 99 -10.46 -8.75 4.85
N ILE A 100 -10.08 -7.63 4.20
CA ILE A 100 -9.70 -6.38 4.88
C ILE A 100 -10.69 -5.28 4.54
N ILE A 101 -11.04 -5.17 3.26
CA ILE A 101 -12.22 -4.41 2.85
C ILE A 101 -13.47 -5.18 3.34
N VAL A 102 -13.39 -6.52 3.39
CA VAL A 102 -14.48 -7.42 3.82
C VAL A 102 -14.14 -8.11 5.13
N ILE A 103 -14.75 -7.75 6.25
CA ILE A 103 -14.69 -8.65 7.43
C ILE A 103 -16.06 -8.72 8.07
N ASN A 104 -16.82 -9.76 7.68
CA ASN A 104 -17.93 -10.53 8.29
C ASN A 104 -18.81 -9.90 9.40
N PRO A 105 -20.09 -10.32 9.57
CA PRO A 105 -21.23 -10.50 8.66
C PRO A 105 -22.20 -9.29 8.71
N SER A 106 -21.79 -8.14 9.26
CA SER A 106 -22.47 -6.87 8.97
C SER A 106 -22.08 -6.39 7.58
N PRO A 107 -22.99 -5.75 6.85
CA PRO A 107 -22.92 -5.67 5.40
C PRO A 107 -21.98 -4.56 4.94
N ASP A 108 -20.79 -4.37 5.50
CA ASP A 108 -20.20 -3.03 5.42
C ASP A 108 -19.48 -2.72 4.11
N TRP A 109 -18.45 -3.43 3.60
CA TRP A 109 -17.95 -3.26 2.22
C TRP A 109 -17.60 -4.65 1.64
N THR A 110 -18.11 -5.04 0.46
CA THR A 110 -17.84 -6.39 -0.12
C THR A 110 -16.89 -6.36 -1.32
N SER A 111 -15.94 -7.30 -1.32
CA SER A 111 -15.30 -7.90 -2.48
C SER A 111 -14.63 -9.24 -2.12
N GLU A 112 -15.11 -10.31 -2.74
CA GLU A 112 -14.42 -11.60 -2.72
C GLU A 112 -13.10 -11.50 -3.49
N LEU A 113 -12.14 -12.36 -3.12
CA LEU A 113 -10.86 -12.56 -3.82
C LEU A 113 -11.07 -12.67 -5.35
N LYS A 114 -10.95 -11.58 -6.09
CA LYS A 114 -11.03 -11.62 -7.56
C LYS A 114 -9.64 -11.41 -8.13
N THR A 115 -9.12 -12.47 -8.75
CA THR A 115 -7.84 -12.46 -9.46
C THR A 115 -7.87 -11.38 -10.55
N VAL A 116 -6.80 -10.58 -10.68
CA VAL A 116 -6.54 -9.86 -11.94
C VAL A 116 -6.60 -10.89 -13.08
N PRO A 117 -7.44 -10.69 -14.12
CA PRO A 117 -7.55 -11.59 -15.25
C PRO A 117 -6.18 -12.03 -15.79
N THR A 118 -5.88 -13.31 -15.62
CA THR A 118 -4.71 -13.96 -16.21
C THR A 118 -5.04 -14.37 -17.64
N VAL A 119 -4.86 -13.41 -18.55
CA VAL A 119 -4.76 -13.59 -20.01
C VAL A 119 -6.03 -14.14 -20.70
N GLY A 120 -6.67 -13.32 -21.52
CA GLY A 120 -7.59 -13.78 -22.58
C GLY A 120 -9.05 -13.36 -22.50
N SER A 121 -9.44 -12.52 -21.55
CA SER A 121 -10.78 -11.90 -21.53
C SER A 121 -10.67 -10.41 -21.25
N GLU A 122 -11.63 -9.65 -21.77
CA GLU A 122 -11.72 -8.19 -21.83
C GLU A 122 -11.18 -7.44 -20.61
N GLN A 123 -10.54 -6.31 -20.90
CA GLN A 123 -9.50 -5.70 -20.10
C GLN A 123 -9.97 -5.37 -18.66
N PRO A 124 -9.34 -5.94 -17.61
CA PRO A 124 -9.53 -5.42 -16.27
C PRO A 124 -9.06 -3.98 -16.22
N THR A 125 -9.70 -3.17 -15.39
CA THR A 125 -9.39 -1.74 -15.18
C THR A 125 -7.90 -1.44 -14.93
N SER A 126 -7.10 -2.42 -14.51
CA SER A 126 -5.64 -2.32 -14.41
C SER A 126 -4.95 -2.08 -15.77
N MET A 127 -5.41 -2.68 -16.86
CA MET A 127 -4.88 -2.46 -18.21
C MET A 127 -5.46 -1.21 -18.89
N LEU A 128 -6.74 -0.89 -18.64
CA LEU A 128 -7.39 0.32 -19.20
C LEU A 128 -6.76 1.62 -18.68
N LEU A 129 -6.24 1.58 -17.45
CA LEU A 129 -5.59 2.71 -16.77
C LEU A 129 -4.05 2.66 -16.80
N ALA A 130 -3.46 1.68 -17.50
CA ALA A 130 -2.02 1.58 -17.70
C ALA A 130 -1.49 2.47 -18.84
N GLN A 131 -2.39 3.13 -19.59
CA GLN A 131 -1.99 4.15 -20.55
C GLN A 131 -1.64 5.44 -19.80
N GLU A 132 -0.32 5.65 -19.67
CA GLU A 132 0.40 6.79 -19.07
C GLU A 132 0.99 6.55 -17.67
N ALA A 133 2.21 5.98 -17.64
CA ALA A 133 3.24 6.18 -16.60
C ALA A 133 2.79 6.16 -15.12
N THR A 134 1.76 5.37 -14.77
CA THR A 134 1.36 5.16 -13.40
C THR A 134 2.35 4.21 -12.70
N PRO A 135 2.77 4.48 -11.46
CA PRO A 135 3.82 3.72 -10.82
C PRO A 135 3.17 2.50 -10.17
N SER A 136 3.88 1.38 -10.25
CA SER A 136 3.45 0.09 -9.71
C SER A 136 3.05 0.17 -8.23
N PRO A 137 1.76 0.02 -7.88
CA PRO A 137 1.34 -0.13 -6.50
C PRO A 137 1.49 -1.58 -6.01
N GLY A 138 1.69 -2.58 -6.89
CA GLY A 138 1.93 -3.97 -6.49
C GLY A 138 3.23 -4.21 -5.72
N LEU A 139 4.15 -3.24 -5.79
CA LEU A 139 5.37 -3.17 -4.98
C LEU A 139 5.16 -2.57 -3.57
N LEU A 140 3.95 -2.15 -3.22
CA LEU A 140 3.65 -1.73 -1.86
C LEU A 140 3.71 -2.94 -0.92
N PRO A 141 4.23 -2.76 0.32
CA PRO A 141 4.30 -3.85 1.28
C PRO A 141 2.89 -4.34 1.64
N MET A 142 2.73 -5.66 1.68
CA MET A 142 1.52 -6.31 2.19
C MET A 142 1.26 -5.87 3.63
N GLN A 143 0.13 -5.23 3.84
CA GLN A 143 -0.41 -4.89 5.15
C GLN A 143 -1.34 -6.00 5.62
N ARG A 144 -1.24 -6.35 6.90
CA ARG A 144 -2.00 -7.44 7.51
C ARG A 144 -2.86 -6.93 8.65
N ALA A 145 -4.02 -7.55 8.79
CA ALA A 145 -4.92 -7.37 9.90
C ALA A 145 -5.49 -8.74 10.30
N GLY A 146 -5.26 -9.16 11.55
CA GLY A 146 -5.55 -10.51 12.02
C GLY A 146 -4.89 -11.63 11.20
N THR A 147 -5.52 -12.82 11.20
CA THR A 147 -4.97 -14.04 10.61
C THR A 147 -5.10 -14.10 9.08
N ASN A 148 -6.23 -13.63 8.55
CA ASN A 148 -6.57 -13.79 7.12
C ASN A 148 -6.82 -12.47 6.39
N GLY A 149 -6.77 -11.34 7.09
CA GLY A 149 -6.93 -10.03 6.49
C GLY A 149 -5.61 -9.53 5.91
N TYR A 150 -5.59 -9.23 4.61
CA TYR A 150 -4.51 -8.46 4.01
C TYR A 150 -4.95 -7.49 2.93
N ILE A 151 -4.10 -6.50 2.68
CA ILE A 151 -4.15 -5.62 1.52
C ILE A 151 -2.72 -5.27 1.12
N ARG A 152 -2.44 -5.38 -0.17
CA ARG A 152 -1.15 -5.18 -0.80
C ARG A 152 -1.42 -4.35 -2.04
N GLY A 153 -1.02 -3.09 -2.05
CA GLY A 153 -1.28 -2.21 -3.19
C GLY A 153 -2.55 -1.39 -3.00
N ILE A 154 -3.19 -1.07 -4.13
CA ILE A 154 -4.35 -0.18 -4.19
C ILE A 154 -5.44 -0.90 -4.99
N VAL A 155 -6.65 -0.79 -4.49
CA VAL A 155 -7.84 -1.43 -5.02
C VAL A 155 -8.77 -0.38 -5.60
N TYR A 156 -9.36 -0.66 -6.76
CA TYR A 156 -10.52 0.04 -7.28
C TYR A 156 -11.73 -0.87 -7.20
N ALA A 157 -12.87 -0.34 -6.74
CA ALA A 157 -14.12 -1.07 -6.76
C ALA A 157 -15.32 -0.14 -6.92
N VAL A 158 -16.34 -0.64 -7.61
CA VAL A 158 -17.66 -0.02 -7.65
C VAL A 158 -18.61 -0.76 -6.70
N ILE A 159 -19.33 0.02 -5.91
CA ILE A 159 -20.30 -0.48 -4.92
C ILE A 159 -21.64 0.20 -5.17
N PHE A 160 -22.66 -0.60 -5.48
CA PHE A 160 -24.01 -0.12 -5.77
C PHE A 160 -24.96 -0.25 -4.57
N ASP A 161 -24.74 -1.24 -3.70
CA ASP A 161 -25.55 -1.44 -2.50
C ASP A 161 -25.14 -0.43 -1.42
N PRO A 162 -26.04 0.49 -1.00
CA PRO A 162 -25.74 1.44 0.06
C PRO A 162 -25.43 0.78 1.40
N ALA A 163 -25.94 -0.41 1.68
CA ALA A 163 -25.57 -1.13 2.89
C ALA A 163 -24.07 -1.44 2.89
N GLN A 164 -23.54 -1.73 1.70
CA GLN A 164 -22.17 -2.17 1.44
C GLN A 164 -21.22 -1.05 1.05
N ALA A 165 -21.60 0.21 1.16
CA ALA A 165 -20.80 1.33 0.69
C ALA A 165 -20.26 2.18 1.86
N PRO A 166 -19.07 2.78 1.72
CA PRO A 166 -18.55 3.72 2.73
C PRO A 166 -19.56 4.80 3.08
N ASN A 167 -19.86 4.90 4.39
CA ASN A 167 -20.87 5.82 4.93
C ASN A 167 -22.24 5.75 4.24
N SER A 168 -22.61 4.56 3.77
CA SER A 168 -23.83 4.31 3.02
C SER A 168 -23.98 5.14 1.74
N GLN A 169 -22.86 5.48 1.11
CA GLN A 169 -22.84 6.21 -0.16
C GLN A 169 -22.40 5.29 -1.30
N PRO A 170 -23.29 4.83 -2.17
CA PRO A 170 -22.87 4.07 -3.35
C PRO A 170 -21.95 4.89 -4.27
N GLY A 171 -21.11 4.20 -5.03
CA GLY A 171 -20.19 4.84 -5.95
C GLY A 171 -18.97 4.01 -6.32
N ALA A 172 -18.05 4.64 -7.05
CA ALA A 172 -16.73 4.10 -7.32
C ALA A 172 -15.73 4.57 -6.26
N TYR A 173 -14.85 3.67 -5.82
CA TYR A 173 -13.94 3.89 -4.71
C TYR A 173 -12.52 3.41 -5.02
N ILE A 174 -11.54 4.11 -4.44
CA ILE A 174 -10.18 3.59 -4.29
C ILE A 174 -9.97 3.20 -2.83
N PHE A 175 -9.56 1.95 -2.60
CA PHE A 175 -9.19 1.44 -1.29
C PHE A 175 -7.68 1.23 -1.18
N TYR A 176 -7.13 1.60 -0.04
CA TYR A 176 -5.72 1.42 0.30
C TYR A 176 -5.58 1.37 1.82
N ALA A 177 -4.40 1.02 2.32
CA ALA A 177 -4.19 0.99 3.76
C ALA A 177 -2.91 1.67 4.21
N LEU A 178 -3.00 2.27 5.39
CA LEU A 178 -1.91 2.96 6.09
C LEU A 178 -1.75 2.33 7.46
N LYS A 179 -0.51 2.01 7.83
CA LYS A 179 -0.22 1.38 9.14
C LYS A 179 0.26 2.42 10.14
N ASN A 180 -0.28 2.36 11.35
CA ASN A 180 -0.04 3.31 12.44
C ASN A 180 -0.23 4.79 12.02
N GLN A 181 -1.14 5.05 11.08
CA GLN A 181 -1.42 6.38 10.56
C GLN A 181 -2.88 6.45 10.12
N ASP A 182 -3.55 7.54 10.47
CA ASP A 182 -4.92 7.79 10.04
C ASP A 182 -4.98 8.15 8.55
N CYS A 183 -6.14 7.88 7.94
CA CYS A 183 -6.39 8.28 6.57
C CYS A 183 -6.37 9.81 6.43
N PRO A 184 -6.00 10.34 5.25
CA PRO A 184 -6.13 11.78 4.97
C PRO A 184 -7.55 12.29 5.28
N PRO A 185 -7.70 13.57 5.67
CA PRO A 185 -9.01 14.14 5.94
C PRO A 185 -9.93 13.97 4.72
N THR A 186 -11.24 13.88 4.97
CA THR A 186 -12.30 13.64 3.98
C THR A 186 -12.28 12.27 3.29
N LYS A 187 -11.44 11.33 3.74
CA LYS A 187 -11.49 9.93 3.31
C LYS A 187 -12.20 9.10 4.37
N ASP A 188 -13.07 8.21 3.93
CA ASP A 188 -13.76 7.28 4.82
C ASP A 188 -12.76 6.22 5.24
N TYR A 189 -12.85 5.75 6.49
CA TYR A 189 -11.88 4.76 6.96
C TYR A 189 -12.42 3.82 8.02
N ARG A 190 -11.86 2.61 8.01
CA ARG A 190 -12.05 1.60 9.04
C ARG A 190 -10.70 1.25 9.64
N ILE A 191 -10.62 1.21 10.96
CA ILE A 191 -9.42 0.71 11.65
C ILE A 191 -9.61 -0.78 11.94
N ILE A 192 -8.63 -1.59 11.56
CA ILE A 192 -8.53 -3.00 11.93
C ILE A 192 -7.12 -3.19 12.50
N ASP A 193 -7.04 -3.57 13.78
CA ASP A 193 -5.79 -3.60 14.54
C ASP A 193 -5.06 -2.24 14.52
N ASN A 194 -3.91 -2.17 13.85
CA ASN A 194 -3.11 -0.96 13.66
C ASN A 194 -3.11 -0.47 12.21
N LEU A 195 -4.05 -0.96 11.42
CA LEU A 195 -4.20 -0.65 10.01
C LEU A 195 -5.45 0.20 9.79
N SER A 196 -5.25 1.37 9.20
CA SER A 196 -6.32 2.23 8.72
C SER A 196 -6.57 1.88 7.25
N VAL A 197 -7.73 1.28 6.96
CA VAL A 197 -8.20 1.02 5.60
C VAL A 197 -8.96 2.25 5.14
N CYS A 198 -8.40 2.95 4.17
CA CYS A 198 -8.93 4.19 3.64
C CYS A 198 -9.75 3.91 2.37
N ALA A 199 -10.85 4.64 2.22
CA ALA A 199 -11.69 4.65 1.05
C ALA A 199 -11.80 6.08 0.50
N GLU A 200 -11.47 6.24 -0.78
CA GLU A 200 -11.58 7.49 -1.52
C GLU A 200 -12.70 7.37 -2.54
N LYS A 201 -13.82 8.04 -2.28
CA LYS A 201 -14.94 8.12 -3.23
C LYS A 201 -14.52 8.91 -4.47
N LEU A 202 -14.76 8.32 -5.64
CA LEU A 202 -14.52 8.92 -6.95
C LEU A 202 -15.80 9.45 -7.59
N THR A 203 -16.99 9.05 -7.17
CA THR A 203 -18.21 9.59 -7.79
C THR A 203 -18.86 10.68 -6.95
N THR A 204 -19.67 11.50 -7.62
CA THR A 204 -20.63 12.39 -6.97
C THR A 204 -21.88 11.62 -6.53
N ASP A 205 -22.91 12.33 -6.08
CA ASP A 205 -24.22 11.74 -5.75
C ASP A 205 -24.93 11.20 -6.99
N ASN A 206 -24.58 11.68 -8.19
CA ASN A 206 -25.07 11.16 -9.48
C ASN A 206 -24.23 9.99 -10.00
N TYR A 207 -23.71 9.15 -9.10
CA TYR A 207 -22.75 8.09 -9.43
C TYR A 207 -23.22 7.16 -10.57
N ALA A 208 -24.52 6.87 -10.67
CA ALA A 208 -25.04 6.00 -11.71
C ALA A 208 -24.79 6.56 -13.13
N GLN A 209 -24.89 7.87 -13.32
CA GLN A 209 -24.62 8.51 -14.61
C GLN A 209 -23.11 8.52 -14.93
N GLU A 210 -22.28 8.63 -13.90
CA GLU A 210 -20.82 8.59 -14.04
C GLU A 210 -20.27 7.20 -14.35
N ILE A 211 -21.03 6.14 -14.01
CA ILE A 211 -20.62 4.75 -14.16
C ILE A 211 -21.24 4.10 -15.41
N PHE A 212 -22.54 4.30 -15.67
CA PHE A 212 -23.26 3.53 -16.68
C PHE A 212 -23.36 4.17 -18.08
N GLN A 213 -22.87 5.41 -18.27
CA GLN A 213 -23.25 6.29 -19.39
C GLN A 213 -24.78 6.46 -19.55
N PRO A 214 -25.26 7.58 -20.11
CA PRO A 214 -26.63 7.67 -20.61
C PRO A 214 -26.84 6.86 -21.91
#